data_AF-A0A2V7MIN2-F1
#
_entry.id   AF-A0A2V7MIN2-F1
#
_cell.length_a   1.000
_cell.length_b   1.000
_cell.length_c   1.000
_cell.angle_alpha   90.00
_cell.angle_beta   90.00
_cell.angle_gamma   90.00
#
_symmetry.space_group_name_H-M   'P 1'
#
loop_
_entity.id
_entity.type
_entity.pdbx_description
1 polymer ?
#
loop_
_entity_poly.entity_id
_entity_poly.type
_entity_poly.pdbx_seq_one_letter_code
_entity_poly.pdbx_strand_id
1 'polypeptide(L)'
;MFRHTYCATRLQTLDAGAPVSTYTVAREMGHGGESMVRRVYGHLGQVRHRSEAVEYRVEQHVAKLGTRLEGLRALGFGTTIGTTA
;
A
#
# COMPACT_ATOMS: atom_id res chain seq x y z
N MET A 1 3.12 10.31 -5.38
CA MET A 1 2.78 10.20 -3.94
C MET A 1 2.56 8.75 -3.54
N PHE A 2 1.66 8.00 -4.21
CA PHE A 2 1.33 6.59 -3.87
C PHE A 2 2.51 5.61 -3.83
N ARG A 3 3.50 5.74 -4.71
CA ARG A 3 4.69 4.86 -4.71
C ARG A 3 5.44 4.90 -3.38
N HIS A 4 5.57 6.09 -2.78
CA HIS A 4 6.34 6.28 -1.57
C HIS A 4 5.59 5.75 -0.35
N THR A 5 4.31 6.08 -0.25
CA THR A 5 3.43 5.60 0.82
C THR A 5 3.24 4.09 0.72
N TYR A 6 3.11 3.54 -0.48
CA TYR A 6 3.07 2.09 -0.69
C TYR A 6 4.32 1.40 -0.14
N CYS A 7 5.53 1.84 -0.51
CA CYS A 7 6.76 1.18 -0.05
C CYS A 7 6.89 1.20 1.48
N ALA A 8 6.71 2.38 2.08
CA ALA A 8 6.83 2.56 3.53
C ALA A 8 5.79 1.73 4.30
N THR A 9 4.55 1.65 3.81
CA THR A 9 3.50 0.85 4.43
C THR A 9 3.69 -0.63 4.18
N ARG A 10 4.06 -1.04 2.96
CA ARG A 10 4.28 -2.44 2.59
C ARG A 10 5.33 -3.08 3.47
N LEU A 11 6.45 -2.39 3.74
CA LEU A 11 7.49 -2.87 4.67
C LEU A 11 7.00 -3.16 6.10
N GLN A 12 5.79 -2.71 6.46
CA GLN A 12 5.17 -2.93 7.76
C GLN A 12 4.04 -3.98 7.72
N THR A 13 3.78 -4.57 6.55
CA THR A 13 2.81 -5.64 6.34
C THR A 13 3.41 -7.03 6.52
N LEU A 14 2.55 -8.03 6.53
CA LEU A 14 2.93 -9.43 6.60
C LEU A 14 2.85 -10.09 5.22
N ASP A 15 3.64 -11.15 5.07
CA ASP A 15 3.59 -12.14 4.02
C ASP A 15 3.65 -13.52 4.69
N ALA A 16 2.58 -14.31 4.54
CA ALA A 16 2.37 -15.57 5.26
C ALA A 16 2.59 -15.48 6.79
N GLY A 17 2.12 -14.40 7.42
CA GLY A 17 2.24 -14.16 8.86
C GLY A 17 3.60 -13.65 9.34
N ALA A 18 4.60 -13.57 8.46
CA ALA A 18 5.92 -13.01 8.76
C ALA A 18 6.07 -11.60 8.17
N PRO A 19 6.94 -10.72 8.70
CA PRO A 19 7.20 -9.42 8.09
C PRO A 19 7.65 -9.57 6.64
N VAL A 20 7.08 -8.77 5.73
CA VAL A 20 7.48 -8.81 4.32
C VAL A 20 8.96 -8.45 4.16
N SER A 21 9.64 -9.15 3.26
CA SER A 21 11.07 -8.90 3.01
C SER A 21 11.29 -7.60 2.21
N THR A 22 12.42 -6.93 2.44
CA THR A 22 12.85 -5.78 1.64
C THR A 22 13.06 -6.14 0.17
N TYR A 23 13.46 -7.38 -0.10
CA TYR A 23 13.60 -7.93 -1.46
C TYR A 23 12.25 -7.95 -2.20
N THR A 24 11.20 -8.46 -1.55
CA THR A 24 9.85 -8.53 -2.11
C THR A 24 9.37 -7.13 -2.50
N VAL A 25 9.47 -6.17 -1.57
CA VAL A 25 9.05 -4.79 -1.83
C VAL A 25 9.88 -4.13 -2.93
N ALA A 26 11.20 -4.40 -3.00
CA ALA A 26 12.04 -3.90 -4.08
C ALA A 26 11.57 -4.41 -5.46
N ARG A 27 11.19 -5.69 -5.55
CA ARG A 27 10.65 -6.30 -6.77
C ARG A 27 9.32 -5.69 -7.17
N GLU A 28 8.38 -5.56 -6.23
CA GLU A 28 7.06 -4.92 -6.45
C GLU A 28 7.22 -3.48 -6.99
N MET A 29 8.30 -2.79 -6.60
CA MET A 29 8.62 -1.43 -7.05
C MET A 29 9.40 -1.31 -8.36
N GLY A 30 9.78 -2.45 -8.97
CA GLY A 30 10.64 -2.50 -10.14
C GLY A 30 12.07 -2.02 -9.88
N HIS A 31 12.62 -2.24 -8.68
CA HIS A 31 13.99 -1.88 -8.35
C HIS A 31 14.97 -3.01 -8.72
N GLY A 32 16.17 -2.63 -9.19
CA GLY A 32 17.26 -3.57 -9.46
C GLY A 32 17.95 -4.13 -8.20
N GLY A 33 17.60 -3.64 -7.01
CA GLY A 33 18.15 -4.08 -5.73
C GLY A 33 17.54 -3.34 -4.54
N GLU A 34 17.90 -3.76 -3.33
CA GLU A 34 17.29 -3.27 -2.08
C GLU A 34 17.85 -1.94 -1.57
N SER A 35 18.92 -1.42 -2.17
CA SER A 35 19.62 -0.22 -1.68
C SER A 35 18.71 1.00 -1.60
N MET A 36 17.82 1.18 -2.57
CA MET A 36 16.78 2.22 -2.57
C MET A 36 15.77 2.02 -1.44
N VAL A 37 15.34 0.77 -1.21
CA VAL A 37 14.37 0.43 -0.18
C VAL A 37 14.92 0.75 1.21
N ARG A 38 16.13 0.25 1.51
CA ARG A 38 16.79 0.45 2.80
C ARG A 38 17.09 1.93 3.06
N ARG A 39 17.60 2.65 2.06
CA ARG A 39 18.01 4.05 2.20
C ARG A 39 16.83 5.02 2.33
N VAL A 40 15.74 4.78 1.61
CA VAL A 40 14.63 5.75 1.52
C VAL A 40 13.48 5.39 2.46
N TYR A 41 13.23 4.10 2.68
CA TYR A 41 12.01 3.62 3.33
C TYR A 41 12.25 2.79 4.59
N GLY A 42 13.48 2.37 4.85
CA GLY A 42 13.85 1.51 5.99
C GLY A 42 13.79 2.19 7.37
N HIS A 43 13.50 3.50 7.43
CA HIS A 43 13.34 4.27 8.66
C HIS A 43 11.98 3.99 9.33
N LEU A 44 11.67 2.72 9.56
CA LEU A 44 10.41 2.30 10.15
C LEU A 44 10.33 2.78 11.61
N GLY A 45 9.17 3.32 11.98
CA GLY A 45 8.89 3.70 13.36
C GLY A 45 8.75 2.50 14.30
N GLN A 46 8.48 2.77 15.58
CA GLN A 46 8.33 1.74 16.61
C GLN A 46 7.06 0.88 16.44
N VAL A 47 6.04 1.43 15.77
CA VAL A 47 4.78 0.73 15.51
C VAL A 47 4.91 -0.05 14.20
N ARG A 48 4.57 -1.35 14.24
CA ARG A 48 4.40 -2.16 13.04
C ARG A 48 2.94 -2.55 12.91
N HIS A 49 2.30 -2.11 11.83
CA HIS A 49 0.88 -2.34 11.61
C HIS A 49 0.53 -3.83 11.42
N ARG A 50 1.48 -4.67 10.95
CA ARG A 50 1.34 -6.13 10.78
C ARG A 50 0.06 -6.56 10.08
N SER A 51 -0.49 -5.70 9.22
CA SER A 51 -1.64 -6.02 8.39
C SER A 51 -1.21 -6.93 7.25
N GLU A 52 -2.10 -7.77 6.73
CA GLU A 52 -1.81 -8.67 5.60
C GLU A 52 -1.67 -7.91 4.27
N ALA A 53 -2.36 -6.77 4.13
CA ALA A 53 -2.39 -5.98 2.91
C ALA A 53 -2.12 -4.48 3.14
N VAL A 54 -1.68 -3.80 2.08
CA VAL A 54 -1.66 -2.34 2.01
C VAL A 54 -3.00 -1.85 1.50
N GLU A 55 -3.64 -0.95 2.25
CA GLU A 55 -5.00 -0.51 1.94
C GLU A 55 -5.08 1.01 1.83
N TYR A 56 -5.83 1.48 0.83
CA TYR A 56 -6.20 2.89 0.67
C TYR A 56 -7.70 3.03 0.96
N ARG A 57 -8.04 3.10 2.25
CA ARG A 57 -9.42 3.13 2.74
C ARG A 57 -10.08 4.47 2.40
N VAL A 58 -11.07 4.43 1.53
CA VAL A 58 -11.82 5.61 1.09
C VAL A 58 -12.81 6.10 2.15
N GLU A 59 -13.24 5.17 3.02
CA GLU A 59 -14.20 5.40 4.10
C GLU A 59 -13.75 6.51 5.06
N GLN A 60 -12.44 6.61 5.29
CA GLN A 60 -11.83 7.63 6.17
C GLN A 60 -11.92 9.05 5.60
N HIS A 61 -12.24 9.18 4.31
CA HIS A 61 -12.23 10.46 3.60
C HIS A 61 -13.60 10.83 3.03
N VAL A 62 -14.67 10.13 3.43
CA VAL A 62 -16.03 10.34 2.91
C VAL A 62 -16.45 11.81 2.99
N ALA A 63 -16.25 12.46 4.14
CA ALA A 63 -16.61 13.86 4.33
C ALA A 63 -15.89 14.81 3.37
N LYS A 64 -14.62 14.51 3.02
CA LYS A 64 -13.82 15.32 2.09
C LYS A 64 -14.16 15.03 0.63
N LEU A 65 -14.54 13.79 0.31
CA LEU A 65 -14.78 13.33 -1.05
C LEU A 65 -16.21 13.60 -1.53
N GLY A 66 -17.20 13.52 -0.64
CA GLY A 66 -18.59 13.88 -0.90
C GLY A 66 -19.15 13.31 -2.21
N THR A 67 -19.73 14.18 -3.02
CA THR A 67 -20.39 13.85 -4.29
C THR A 67 -19.49 13.16 -5.31
N ARG A 68 -18.17 13.35 -5.24
CA ARG A 68 -17.21 12.65 -6.13
C ARG A 68 -17.19 11.16 -5.85
N LEU A 69 -17.29 10.76 -4.59
CA LEU A 69 -17.35 9.36 -4.19
C LEU A 69 -18.69 8.73 -4.59
N GLU A 70 -19.79 9.46 -4.45
CA GLU A 70 -21.12 9.03 -4.89
C GLU A 70 -21.16 8.79 -6.39
N GLY A 71 -20.59 9.70 -7.18
CA GLY A 71 -20.46 9.54 -8.63
C GLY A 71 -19.67 8.29 -9.03
N LEU A 72 -18.53 8.03 -8.37
CA LEU A 72 -17.74 6.81 -8.62
C LEU A 72 -18.50 5.52 -8.26
N ARG A 73 -19.27 5.53 -7.17
CA ARG A 73 -20.11 4.39 -6.76
C ARG A 73 -21.22 4.11 -7.77
N ALA A 74 -21.87 5.16 -8.28
CA ALA A 74 -22.91 5.04 -9.29
C ALA A 74 -22.40 4.48 -10.63
N LEU A 75 -21.12 4.68 -10.95
CA LEU A 75 -20.48 4.15 -12.16
C LEU A 75 -20.11 2.66 -12.05
N GLY A 76 -20.29 2.03 -10.88
CA GLY A 76 -20.03 0.60 -10.70
C GLY A 76 -18.55 0.20 -10.79
N PHE A 77 -17.61 1.14 -10.67
CA PHE A 77 -16.19 0.80 -10.53
C PHE A 77 -16.00 0.07 -9.19
N GLY A 78 -15.89 -1.25 -9.25
CA GLY A 78 -15.59 -2.09 -8.10
C GLY A 78 -14.34 -1.58 -7.38
N THR A 79 -14.40 -1.49 -6.06
CA THR A 79 -13.32 -1.02 -5.16
C THR A 79 -12.08 -1.94 -5.13
N THR A 80 -12.01 -2.90 -6.04
CA THR A 80 -10.92 -3.87 -6.18
C THR A 80 -10.41 -3.82 -7.61
N ILE A 81 -9.22 -3.24 -7.80
CA ILE A 81 -8.40 -3.56 -8.98
C ILE A 81 -7.96 -5.01 -8.77
N GLY A 82 -8.71 -5.96 -9.33
CA GLY A 82 -8.29 -7.35 -9.37
C GLY A 82 -6.94 -7.43 -10.05
N THR A 83 -5.91 -7.80 -9.31
CA THR A 83 -4.64 -8.22 -9.90
C THR A 83 -4.90 -9.61 -10.44
N THR A 84 -5.24 -9.70 -11.74
CA THR A 84 -5.21 -10.98 -12.44
C THR A 84 -3.78 -11.49 -12.38
N ALA A 85 -3.60 -12.68 -11.80
CA ALA A 85 -2.34 -13.40 -11.75
C ALA A 85 -1.84 -13.78 -13.14
#